data_AF-A0A9E2YU54-F1
#
_entry.id   AF-A0A9E2YU54-F1
#
_cell.length_a   1.000
_cell.length_b   1.000
_cell.length_c   1.000
_cell.angle_alpha   90.00
_cell.angle_beta   90.00
_cell.angle_gamma   90.00
#
_symmetry.space_group_name_H-M   'P 1'
#
loop_
_entity.id
_entity.type
_entity.pdbx_description
1 polymer ?
#
loop_
_entity_poly.entity_id
_entity_poly.type
_entity_poly.pdbx_seq_one_letter_code
_entity_poly.pdbx_strand_id
1 'polypeptide(L)'
;SNSSANAAARGSVIQIYATGEGVLNPAASTGSVTGGTAPFPKPIANVTVTIGGQPATLQYIGEAPTLVSGVLQVNAVVPTNIGTGPQTVVLSVGSVSNSQQTVTVAVK
;
A
#
# COMPACT_ATOMS: atom_id res chain seq x y z
N SER A 1 11.53 2.16 -8.56
CA SER A 1 11.20 3.34 -9.39
C SER A 1 10.04 2.99 -10.30
N ASN A 2 9.03 3.84 -10.42
CA ASN A 2 7.82 3.56 -11.19
C ASN A 2 7.91 4.07 -12.65
N SER A 3 9.02 3.81 -13.34
CA SER A 3 9.20 4.17 -14.74
C SER A 3 8.75 3.02 -15.66
N SER A 4 8.49 3.30 -16.94
CA SER A 4 8.21 2.26 -17.95
C SER A 4 9.33 1.21 -18.04
N ALA A 5 10.57 1.56 -17.68
CA ALA A 5 11.72 0.65 -17.60
C ALA A 5 11.65 -0.33 -16.41
N ASN A 6 10.82 -0.06 -15.40
CA ASN A 6 10.58 -0.90 -14.23
C ASN A 6 9.07 -1.18 -14.07
N ALA A 7 8.38 -1.40 -15.19
CA ALA A 7 6.96 -1.69 -15.17
C ALA A 7 6.68 -3.02 -14.44
N ALA A 8 5.71 -2.99 -13.53
CA ALA A 8 5.24 -4.17 -12.83
C ALA A 8 4.50 -5.09 -13.80
N ALA A 9 4.80 -6.39 -13.77
CA ALA A 9 4.03 -7.35 -14.55
C ALA A 9 2.64 -7.50 -13.94
N ARG A 10 1.62 -7.75 -14.76
CA ARG A 10 0.34 -8.27 -14.25
C ARG A 10 0.58 -9.51 -13.37
N GLY A 11 -0.10 -9.59 -12.22
CA GLY A 11 0.10 -10.65 -11.23
C GLY A 11 1.34 -10.51 -10.35
N SER A 12 2.23 -9.53 -10.61
CA SER A 12 3.36 -9.24 -9.71
C SER A 12 2.91 -8.43 -8.49
N VAL A 13 3.75 -8.44 -7.45
CA VAL A 13 3.52 -7.70 -6.21
C VAL A 13 4.21 -6.35 -6.30
N ILE A 14 3.49 -5.29 -5.95
CA ILE A 14 4.03 -3.95 -5.71
C ILE A 14 3.96 -3.59 -4.23
N GLN A 15 4.88 -2.74 -3.77
CA GLN A 15 4.89 -2.19 -2.42
C GLN A 15 4.41 -0.74 -2.45
N ILE A 16 3.41 -0.43 -1.63
CA ILE A 16 2.86 0.91 -1.44
C ILE A 16 3.19 1.34 -0.02
N TYR A 17 3.74 2.54 0.13
CA TYR A 17 3.99 3.15 1.43
C TYR A 17 3.09 4.38 1.59
N ALA A 18 2.39 4.47 2.71
CA ALA A 18 1.50 5.58 3.05
C ALA A 18 1.80 6.07 4.47
N THR A 19 1.31 7.28 4.77
CA THR A 19 1.33 7.86 6.12
C THR A 19 -0.09 8.26 6.51
N GLY A 20 -0.37 8.35 7.81
CA GLY A 20 -1.68 8.78 8.32
C GLY A 20 -2.72 7.65 8.42
N GLU A 21 -2.26 6.43 8.72
CA GLU A 21 -3.04 5.18 8.77
C GLU A 21 -4.18 5.16 9.82
N GLY A 22 -4.27 6.20 10.64
CA GLY A 22 -5.18 6.26 11.77
C GLY A 22 -4.72 5.37 12.92
N VAL A 23 -5.69 4.78 13.64
CA VAL A 23 -5.41 3.98 14.83
C VAL A 23 -4.97 2.57 14.42
N LEU A 24 -3.83 2.14 14.99
CA LEU A 24 -3.24 0.82 14.78
C LEU A 24 -3.52 -0.12 15.96
N ASN A 25 -3.47 -1.43 15.72
CA ASN A 25 -3.57 -2.46 16.77
C ASN A 25 -2.43 -3.51 16.63
N PRO A 26 -1.57 -3.68 17.65
CA PRO A 26 -1.46 -2.86 18.87
C PRO A 26 -1.12 -1.40 18.53
N ALA A 27 -1.44 -0.46 19.41
CA ALA A 27 -1.15 0.96 19.17
C ALA A 27 0.36 1.13 18.92
N ALA A 28 0.73 1.79 17.81
CA ALA A 28 2.13 2.08 17.58
C ALA A 28 2.61 3.09 18.62
N SER A 29 3.73 2.79 19.27
CA SER A 29 4.38 3.69 20.23
C SER A 29 4.96 4.88 19.46
N THR A 30 4.30 6.03 19.53
CA THR A 30 4.72 7.30 18.92
C THR A 30 6.22 7.55 19.11
N GLY A 31 6.97 7.74 18.02
CA GLY A 31 8.39 8.08 18.06
C GLY A 31 9.35 6.91 18.31
N SER A 32 8.88 5.65 18.32
CA SER A 32 9.74 4.46 18.37
C SER A 32 9.87 3.83 16.99
N VAL A 33 11.02 3.22 16.70
CA VAL A 33 11.17 2.30 15.55
C VAL A 33 10.22 1.14 15.79
N THR A 34 9.41 0.76 14.79
CA THR A 34 8.59 -0.46 14.87
C THR A 34 9.54 -1.63 15.09
N GLY A 35 9.58 -2.15 16.32
CA GLY A 35 10.46 -3.23 16.72
C GLY A 35 10.27 -4.44 15.81
N GLY A 36 11.36 -5.05 15.34
CA GLY A 36 11.36 -6.11 14.33
C GLY A 36 10.72 -7.45 14.74
N THR A 37 9.97 -7.48 15.84
CA THR A 37 9.32 -8.69 16.38
C THR A 37 7.81 -8.56 16.26
N ALA A 38 7.19 -9.52 15.56
CA ALA A 38 5.75 -9.64 15.37
C ALA A 38 4.98 -9.71 16.72
N PRO A 39 3.69 -9.30 16.75
CA PRO A 39 2.89 -8.81 15.63
C PRO A 39 3.17 -7.34 15.28
N PHE A 40 3.34 -7.05 13.98
CA PHE A 40 3.44 -5.67 13.50
C PHE A 40 2.08 -4.95 13.65
N PRO A 41 2.05 -3.69 14.13
CA PRO A 41 0.83 -2.90 14.19
C PRO A 41 0.13 -2.83 12.83
N LYS A 42 -1.19 -3.02 12.82
CA LYS A 42 -2.03 -2.93 11.61
C LYS A 42 -3.16 -1.90 11.79
N PRO A 43 -3.60 -1.23 10.72
CA PRO A 43 -4.78 -0.36 10.78
C PRO A 43 -6.00 -1.13 11.26
N ILE A 44 -6.75 -0.53 12.19
CA ILE A 44 -8.07 -1.03 12.59
C ILE A 44 -9.08 -0.80 11.46
N ALA A 45 -8.91 0.30 10.73
CA ALA A 45 -9.74 0.63 9.59
C ALA A 45 -9.49 -0.32 8.41
N ASN A 46 -10.54 -0.60 7.64
CA ASN A 46 -10.43 -1.42 6.43
C ASN A 46 -9.50 -0.75 5.41
N VAL A 47 -8.54 -1.52 4.90
CA VAL A 47 -7.61 -1.08 3.85
C VAL A 47 -7.99 -1.73 2.53
N THR A 48 -8.13 -0.94 1.47
CA THR A 48 -8.38 -1.43 0.11
C THR A 48 -7.45 -0.77 -0.88
N VAL A 49 -7.12 -1.49 -1.95
CA VAL A 49 -6.36 -0.93 -3.08
C VAL A 49 -7.07 -1.26 -4.39
N THR A 50 -7.15 -0.28 -5.27
CA THR A 50 -7.48 -0.48 -6.68
C THR A 50 -6.32 -0.06 -7.57
N ILE A 51 -6.12 -0.80 -8.67
CA ILE A 51 -5.12 -0.52 -9.68
C ILE A 51 -5.82 -0.56 -11.04
N GLY A 52 -5.73 0.52 -11.81
CA GLY A 52 -6.44 0.63 -13.10
C GLY A 52 -7.96 0.49 -12.95
N GLY A 53 -8.52 0.89 -11.80
CA GLY A 53 -9.94 0.74 -11.46
C GLY A 53 -10.36 -0.68 -11.06
N GLN A 54 -9.44 -1.65 -10.99
CA GLN A 54 -9.72 -3.02 -10.57
C GLN A 54 -9.25 -3.28 -9.14
N PRO A 55 -10.00 -4.03 -8.31
CA PRO A 55 -9.55 -4.41 -6.97
C PRO A 55 -8.25 -5.21 -7.01
N ALA A 56 -7.28 -4.83 -6.19
CA ALA A 56 -6.04 -5.55 -6.01
C ALA A 56 -6.11 -6.49 -4.78
N THR A 57 -5.48 -7.65 -4.88
CA THR A 57 -5.33 -8.55 -3.72
C THR A 57 -4.21 -8.05 -2.82
N LEU A 58 -4.47 -7.90 -1.52
CA LEU A 58 -3.48 -7.46 -0.53
C LEU A 58 -2.83 -8.66 0.15
N GLN A 59 -1.51 -8.79 0.02
CA GLN A 59 -0.73 -9.85 0.65
C GLN A 59 -0.15 -9.43 2.00
N TYR A 60 0.09 -8.13 2.20
CA TYR A 60 0.56 -7.56 3.46
C TYR A 60 -0.05 -6.19 3.69
N ILE A 61 -0.39 -5.93 4.94
CA ILE A 61 -0.88 -4.66 5.46
C ILE A 61 -0.32 -4.56 6.88
N GLY A 62 0.47 -3.54 7.16
CA GLY A 62 0.99 -3.27 8.48
C GLY A 62 2.10 -2.22 8.45
N GLU A 63 2.50 -1.76 9.62
CA GLU A 63 3.65 -0.86 9.74
C GLU A 63 4.86 -1.46 9.01
N ALA A 64 5.54 -0.60 8.25
CA ALA A 64 6.71 -0.98 7.52
C ALA A 64 7.83 -1.36 8.52
N PRO A 65 8.37 -2.59 8.49
CA PRO A 65 9.42 -3.00 9.41
C PRO A 65 10.62 -2.06 9.29
N THR A 66 11.24 -1.66 10.41
CA THR A 66 12.45 -0.82 10.46
C THR A 66 12.31 0.64 9.99
N LEU A 67 11.12 1.08 9.58
CA LEU A 67 10.82 2.48 9.27
C LEU A 67 10.25 3.22 10.50
N VAL A 68 10.23 4.56 10.43
CA VAL A 68 9.63 5.43 11.47
C VAL A 68 8.18 5.02 11.66
N SER A 69 7.74 4.87 12.92
CA SER A 69 6.34 4.61 13.25
C SER A 69 5.41 5.63 12.59
N GLY A 70 4.31 5.13 12.00
CA GLY A 70 3.36 5.93 11.21
C GLY A 70 3.63 5.86 9.71
N VAL A 71 4.20 4.75 9.24
CA VAL A 71 4.30 4.40 7.82
C VAL A 71 3.67 3.03 7.59
N LEU A 72 2.52 2.99 6.94
CA LEU A 72 1.90 1.77 6.47
C LEU A 72 2.59 1.26 5.21
N GLN A 73 3.00 0.00 5.23
CA GLN A 73 3.34 -0.75 4.03
C GLN A 73 2.18 -1.63 3.61
N VAL A 74 1.86 -1.59 2.32
CA VAL A 74 0.89 -2.48 1.66
C VAL A 74 1.57 -3.21 0.52
N ASN A 75 1.52 -4.55 0.52
CA ASN A 75 1.92 -5.35 -0.62
C ASN A 75 0.66 -5.73 -1.41
N ALA A 76 0.51 -5.18 -2.62
CA ALA A 76 -0.65 -5.39 -3.46
C ALA A 76 -0.28 -6.14 -4.75
N VAL A 77 -1.11 -7.10 -5.15
CA VAL A 77 -0.97 -7.82 -6.43
C VAL A 77 -1.58 -7.00 -7.55
N VAL A 78 -0.82 -6.75 -8.62
CA VAL A 78 -1.32 -6.09 -9.83
C VAL A 78 -2.38 -6.98 -10.49
N PRO A 79 -3.63 -6.51 -10.68
CA PRO A 79 -4.68 -7.29 -11.33
C PRO A 79 -4.27 -7.74 -12.74
N THR A 80 -4.76 -8.92 -13.15
CA THR A 80 -4.46 -9.48 -14.48
C THR A 80 -5.36 -8.97 -15.59
N ASN A 81 -6.43 -8.26 -15.23
CA ASN A 81 -7.48 -7.77 -16.14
C ASN A 81 -7.41 -6.25 -16.40
N ILE A 82 -6.23 -5.64 -16.35
CA ILE A 82 -6.01 -4.19 -16.60
C ILE A 82 -5.13 -3.94 -17.83
N GLY A 83 -5.11 -2.72 -18.35
CA GLY A 83 -4.24 -2.33 -19.46
C GLY A 83 -2.75 -2.28 -19.09
N THR A 84 -1.88 -2.22 -20.10
CA THR A 84 -0.47 -1.86 -19.92
C THR A 84 -0.31 -0.35 -19.79
N GLY A 85 0.89 0.13 -19.48
CA GLY A 85 1.19 1.54 -19.32
C GLY A 85 0.81 2.07 -17.92
N PRO A 86 0.69 3.39 -17.76
CA PRO A 86 0.35 3.99 -16.47
C PRO A 86 -1.06 3.60 -16.02
N GLN A 87 -1.17 2.98 -14.85
CA GLN A 87 -2.44 2.60 -14.21
C GLN A 87 -2.58 3.34 -12.88
N THR A 88 -3.71 4.01 -12.65
CA THR A 88 -3.96 4.72 -11.39
C THR A 88 -4.01 3.76 -10.21
N VAL A 89 -3.35 4.12 -9.12
CA VAL A 89 -3.37 3.39 -7.85
C VAL A 89 -4.16 4.21 -6.84
N VAL A 90 -5.20 3.61 -6.26
CA VAL A 90 -5.98 4.20 -5.19
C VAL A 90 -5.91 3.30 -3.97
N LEU A 91 -5.26 3.77 -2.92
CA LEU A 91 -5.27 3.22 -1.58
C LEU A 91 -6.34 3.96 -0.75
N SER A 92 -7.18 3.18 -0.08
CA SER A 92 -8.16 3.69 0.88
C SER A 92 -7.93 3.05 2.24
N VAL A 93 -7.99 3.87 3.29
CA VAL A 93 -7.93 3.46 4.70
C VAL A 93 -9.17 4.04 5.40
N GLY A 94 -10.14 3.19 5.72
CA GLY A 94 -11.44 3.64 6.21
C GLY A 94 -12.17 4.50 5.19
N SER A 95 -12.52 5.74 5.56
CA SER A 95 -13.19 6.71 4.67
C SER A 95 -12.23 7.63 3.92
N VAL A 96 -10.91 7.53 4.19
CA VAL A 96 -9.88 8.38 3.57
C VAL A 96 -9.21 7.63 2.44
N SER A 97 -8.91 8.32 1.34
CA SER A 97 -8.15 7.78 0.21
C SER A 97 -7.21 8.82 -0.36
N ASN A 98 -6.25 8.38 -1.18
CA ASN A 98 -5.38 9.29 -1.93
C ASN A 98 -6.07 9.94 -3.14
N SER A 99 -7.41 10.05 -3.17
CA SER A 99 -8.16 10.55 -4.33
C SER A 99 -7.78 11.98 -4.78
N GLN A 100 -7.19 12.78 -3.88
CA GLN A 100 -6.65 14.11 -4.19
C GLN A 100 -5.23 14.08 -4.79
N GLN A 101 -4.61 12.90 -4.87
CA GLN A 101 -3.25 12.68 -5.37
C GLN A 101 -3.27 11.69 -6.53
N THR A 102 -2.72 12.09 -7.68
CA THR A 102 -2.57 11.18 -8.81
C THR A 102 -1.34 10.29 -8.60
N VAL A 103 -1.57 9.09 -8.09
CA VAL A 103 -0.55 8.03 -7.98
C VAL A 103 -0.78 7.01 -9.10
N THR A 104 0.27 6.62 -9.80
CA THR A 104 0.20 5.61 -10.85
C THR A 104 1.21 4.49 -10.62
N VAL A 105 1.02 3.36 -11.30
CA VAL A 105 2.01 2.30 -11.50
C VAL A 105 2.15 2.00 -12.99
N ALA A 106 3.38 1.89 -13.51
CA ALA A 106 3.60 1.43 -14.89
C ALA A 106 3.41 -0.09 -14.95
N VAL A 107 2.56 -0.58 -15.85
CA VAL A 107 2.23 -2.01 -16.01
C VAL A 107 2.68 -2.56 -17.35
N LYS A 108 3.20 -3.79 -17.36
CA LYS A 108 3.55 -4.57 -18.56
C LYS A 108 2.82 -5.92 -18.62
#